data_AF-A0A5E4XYE9-F1
#
_entry.id   AF-A0A5E4XYE9-F1
#
_cell.length_a   1.000
_cell.length_b   1.000
_cell.length_c   1.000
_cell.angle_alpha   90.00
_cell.angle_beta   90.00
_cell.angle_gamma   90.00
#
_symmetry.space_group_name_H-M   'P 1'
#
loop_
_entity.id
_entity.type
_entity.pdbx_description
1 polymer ?
#
loop_
_entity_poly.entity_id
_entity_poly.type
_entity_poly.pdbx_seq_one_letter_code
_entity_poly.pdbx_strand_id
1 'polypeptide(L)'
;MAIDLEIRGIKYRIGKLSAMKQLHVSRKIAPLVPALLPIMLELASPKGMAPVQAAADAPLVGGTAPEAAVADGSGILSRPQLLQPFADGLASLPDDQAEYVIGECLSVVQRFQGNSWFSIWAPAAKQPTYEDIDLATMIELSVKVIADSLGPFIAGWLTSPASHPSTMA
;
A
#
# COMPACT_ATOMS: atom_id res chain seq x y z
N MET A 1 8.30 -10.14 -4.58
CA MET A 1 9.52 -9.33 -4.64
C MET A 1 9.37 -8.23 -3.62
N ALA A 2 10.44 -7.73 -2.99
CA ALA A 2 10.29 -6.58 -2.11
C ALA A 2 10.18 -5.30 -2.95
N ILE A 3 9.30 -4.38 -2.55
CA ILE A 3 9.11 -3.08 -3.23
C ILE A 3 9.70 -1.99 -2.35
N ASP A 4 10.61 -1.21 -2.91
CA ASP A 4 11.16 -0.04 -2.24
C ASP A 4 10.37 1.20 -2.67
N LEU A 5 10.08 2.09 -1.72
CA LEU A 5 9.33 3.32 -1.94
C LEU A 5 9.74 4.39 -0.93
N GLU A 6 9.39 5.64 -1.20
CA GLU A 6 9.70 6.76 -0.34
C GLU A 6 8.41 7.50 0.03
N ILE A 7 8.20 7.70 1.32
CA ILE A 7 7.06 8.45 1.86
C ILE A 7 7.63 9.50 2.80
N ARG A 8 7.27 10.78 2.60
CA ARG A 8 7.70 11.90 3.45
C ARG A 8 9.23 11.97 3.64
N GLY A 9 10.00 11.66 2.58
CA GLY A 9 11.47 11.66 2.63
C GLY A 9 12.10 10.45 3.35
N ILE A 10 11.29 9.46 3.77
CA ILE A 10 11.75 8.26 4.46
C ILE A 10 11.62 7.07 3.51
N LYS A 11 12.71 6.31 3.38
CA LYS A 11 12.76 5.10 2.57
C LYS A 11 12.14 3.91 3.31
N TYR A 12 11.14 3.31 2.68
CA TYR A 12 10.47 2.10 3.14
C TYR A 12 10.64 0.96 2.13
N ARG A 13 10.57 -0.26 2.66
CA ARG A 13 10.58 -1.50 1.90
C ARG A 13 9.39 -2.34 2.33
N ILE A 14 8.59 -2.74 1.35
CA ILE A 14 7.46 -3.65 1.53
C ILE A 14 7.92 -5.06 1.21
N GLY A 15 7.82 -5.96 2.19
CA GLY A 15 7.97 -7.40 2.02
C GLY A 15 6.69 -8.08 1.53
N LYS A 16 6.74 -9.39 1.38
CA LYS A 16 5.60 -10.19 0.90
C LYS A 16 4.80 -10.75 2.09
N LEU A 17 3.48 -10.57 2.07
CA LEU A 17 2.59 -11.33 2.97
C LEU A 17 2.64 -12.83 2.64
N SER A 18 2.58 -13.68 3.66
CA SER A 18 2.44 -15.13 3.45
C SER A 18 1.07 -15.45 2.83
N ALA A 19 0.93 -16.57 2.13
CA ALA A 19 -0.31 -16.93 1.43
C ALA A 19 -1.53 -16.94 2.38
N MET A 20 -1.38 -17.45 3.61
CA MET A 20 -2.46 -17.46 4.61
C MET A 20 -2.82 -16.05 5.07
N LYS A 21 -1.84 -15.16 5.27
CA LYS A 21 -2.08 -13.76 5.62
C LYS A 21 -2.77 -13.03 4.47
N GLN A 22 -2.37 -13.29 3.22
CA GLN A 22 -3.04 -12.74 2.03
C GLN A 22 -4.51 -13.19 1.96
N LEU A 23 -4.81 -14.46 2.22
CA LEU A 23 -6.18 -14.98 2.28
C LEU A 23 -7.00 -14.34 3.40
N HIS A 24 -6.42 -14.18 4.59
CA HIS A 24 -7.13 -13.52 5.69
C HIS A 24 -7.37 -12.05 5.38
N VAL A 25 -6.36 -11.31 4.95
CA VAL A 25 -6.50 -9.91 4.58
C VAL A 25 -7.54 -9.75 3.46
N SER A 26 -7.48 -10.56 2.40
CA SER A 26 -8.43 -10.49 1.28
C SER A 26 -9.88 -10.72 1.71
N ARG A 27 -10.13 -11.69 2.60
CA ARG A 27 -11.47 -11.97 3.14
C ARG A 27 -11.99 -10.82 4.00
N LYS A 28 -11.12 -10.17 4.77
CA LYS A 28 -11.50 -9.08 5.69
C LYS A 28 -11.78 -7.78 4.94
N ILE A 29 -11.04 -7.51 3.87
CA ILE A 29 -11.29 -6.36 3.00
C ILE A 29 -12.33 -6.64 1.91
N ALA A 30 -12.83 -7.88 1.77
CA ALA A 30 -13.81 -8.24 0.75
C ALA A 30 -15.05 -7.31 0.71
N PRO A 31 -15.62 -6.87 1.86
CA PRO A 31 -16.71 -5.90 1.87
C PRO A 31 -16.33 -4.53 1.27
N LEU A 32 -15.03 -4.19 1.28
CA LEU A 32 -14.47 -2.94 0.76
C LEU A 32 -14.12 -3.02 -0.72
N VAL A 33 -14.07 -4.22 -1.32
CA VAL A 33 -13.61 -4.41 -2.71
C VAL A 33 -14.37 -3.54 -3.72
N PRO A 34 -15.70 -3.39 -3.66
CA PRO A 34 -16.42 -2.50 -4.58
C PRO A 34 -15.96 -1.03 -4.48
N ALA A 35 -15.63 -0.57 -3.28
CA ALA A 35 -15.13 0.78 -3.03
C ALA A 35 -13.64 0.95 -3.41
N LEU A 36 -12.84 -0.11 -3.29
CA LEU A 36 -11.40 -0.13 -3.58
C LEU A 36 -11.08 -0.28 -5.07
N LEU A 37 -11.98 -0.92 -5.84
CA LEU A 37 -11.76 -1.21 -7.26
C LEU A 37 -11.27 -0.01 -8.10
N PRO A 38 -11.87 1.20 -8.01
CA PRO A 38 -11.39 2.34 -8.81
C PRO A 38 -9.97 2.78 -8.42
N ILE A 39 -9.63 2.74 -7.13
CA ILE A 39 -8.28 3.05 -6.63
C ILE A 39 -7.27 2.03 -7.17
N MET A 40 -7.64 0.75 -7.12
CA MET A 40 -6.77 -0.33 -7.58
C MET A 40 -6.51 -0.30 -9.09
N LEU A 41 -7.50 0.05 -9.91
CA LEU A 41 -7.35 0.18 -11.35
C LEU A 41 -6.40 1.34 -11.73
N GLU A 42 -6.44 2.43 -10.97
CA GLU A 42 -5.52 3.56 -11.18
C GLU A 42 -4.09 3.23 -10.75
N LEU A 43 -3.90 2.54 -9.63
CA LEU A 43 -2.58 2.04 -9.20
C LEU A 43 -2.01 1.03 -10.19
N ALA A 44 -2.85 0.21 -10.83
CA ALA A 44 -2.43 -0.74 -11.86
C ALA A 44 -2.17 -0.08 -13.23
N SER A 45 -2.66 1.15 -13.44
CA SER A 45 -2.44 1.86 -14.69
C SER A 45 -0.98 2.32 -14.80
N PRO A 46 -0.31 2.15 -15.95
CA PRO A 46 1.11 2.50 -16.12
C PRO A 46 1.39 4.01 -15.91
N LYS A 47 0.36 4.84 -15.87
CA LYS A 47 0.43 6.28 -15.59
C LYS A 47 0.47 6.60 -14.08
N GLY A 48 0.11 5.64 -13.21
CA GLY A 48 0.14 5.75 -11.74
C GLY A 48 1.48 5.35 -11.11
N MET A 49 2.33 4.65 -11.86
CA MET A 49 3.75 4.40 -11.54
C MET A 49 4.61 5.24 -12.49
N ALA A 50 4.75 6.53 -12.24
CA ALA A 50 5.90 7.25 -12.81
C ALA A 50 7.17 6.55 -12.28
N PRO A 51 8.17 6.26 -13.12
CA PRO A 51 9.36 5.56 -12.69
C PRO A 51 10.05 6.39 -11.61
N VAL A 52 10.27 5.78 -10.44
CA VAL A 52 11.23 6.27 -9.46
C VAL A 52 12.56 6.31 -10.19
N GLN A 53 12.96 7.51 -10.60
CA GLN A 53 14.28 7.74 -11.18
C GLN A 53 15.28 7.34 -10.09
N ALA A 54 15.90 6.18 -10.27
CA ALA A 54 17.01 5.74 -9.45
C ALA A 54 18.11 6.81 -9.59
N ALA A 55 18.29 7.62 -8.55
CA ALA A 55 19.44 8.49 -8.42
C ALA A 55 20.67 7.62 -8.11
N ALA A 56 21.24 7.04 -9.16
CA ALA A 56 22.60 6.55 -9.15
C ALA A 56 23.54 7.71 -9.49
N ASP A 57 24.47 7.97 -8.58
CA ASP A 57 25.73 8.72 -8.69
C ASP A 57 25.76 10.08 -9.44
N ALA A 58 25.83 11.17 -8.66
CA ALA A 58 26.51 12.40 -9.09
C ALA A 58 27.13 13.15 -7.88
N PRO A 59 28.34 13.73 -8.01
CA PRO A 59 29.14 14.19 -6.89
C PRO A 59 28.73 15.59 -6.39
N LEU A 60 28.96 15.82 -5.09
CA LEU A 60 28.70 17.08 -4.39
C LEU A 60 29.61 18.21 -4.88
N VAL A 61 29.07 19.21 -5.58
CA VAL A 61 29.60 20.59 -5.61
C VAL A 61 28.41 21.56 -5.70
N GLY A 62 28.45 22.60 -4.84
CA GLY A 62 27.32 23.46 -4.52
C GLY A 62 26.94 24.51 -5.57
N GLY A 63 25.83 25.18 -5.26
CA GLY A 63 25.37 26.39 -5.94
C GLY A 63 23.88 26.37 -6.25
N THR A 64 23.12 27.17 -5.49
CA THR A 64 21.73 27.62 -5.71
C THR A 64 20.69 26.53 -6.00
N ALA A 65 19.89 26.25 -4.97
CA ALA A 65 18.71 25.40 -5.05
C ALA A 65 17.75 25.89 -6.14
N PRO A 66 17.35 25.04 -7.10
CA PRO A 66 16.02 25.16 -7.69
C PRO A 66 15.01 24.72 -6.62
N GLU A 67 13.93 25.48 -6.45
CA GLU A 67 12.73 25.02 -5.76
C GLU A 67 12.25 23.73 -6.42
N ALA A 68 12.71 22.60 -5.89
CA ALA A 68 12.29 21.28 -6.30
C ALA A 68 10.87 21.10 -5.78
N ALA A 69 9.95 21.04 -6.74
CA ALA A 69 8.56 20.67 -6.53
C ALA A 69 8.47 19.55 -5.50
N VAL A 70 7.81 19.86 -4.40
CA VAL A 70 7.28 18.87 -3.47
C VAL A 70 6.53 17.83 -4.29
N ALA A 71 7.10 16.63 -4.38
CA ALA A 71 6.30 15.44 -4.64
C ALA A 71 5.49 15.22 -3.35
N ASP A 72 4.44 16.04 -3.25
CA ASP A 72 3.50 16.10 -2.14
C ASP A 72 2.90 14.72 -1.96
N GLY A 73 2.77 14.31 -0.70
CA GLY A 73 2.37 12.97 -0.35
C GLY A 73 1.06 12.59 -1.04
N SER A 74 0.89 11.29 -1.24
CA SER A 74 -0.37 10.70 -1.63
C SER A 74 -0.73 10.81 -3.13
N GLY A 75 -0.56 9.69 -3.85
CA GLY A 75 -1.27 9.47 -5.11
C GLY A 75 -2.76 9.16 -4.88
N ILE A 76 -3.12 8.64 -3.71
CA ILE A 76 -4.45 8.06 -3.42
C ILE A 76 -5.31 8.98 -2.55
N LEU A 77 -4.74 9.59 -1.50
CA LEU A 77 -5.45 10.51 -0.60
C LEU A 77 -5.62 11.92 -1.20
N SER A 78 -4.96 12.22 -2.32
CA SER A 78 -5.00 13.50 -3.03
C SER A 78 -6.09 13.51 -4.10
N ARG A 79 -6.90 12.43 -4.16
CA ARG A 79 -7.98 12.23 -5.11
C ARG A 79 -9.32 12.20 -4.35
N PRO A 80 -9.90 13.36 -4.02
CA PRO A 80 -11.09 13.45 -3.17
C PRO A 80 -12.30 12.66 -3.69
N GLN A 81 -12.37 12.42 -5.00
CA GLN A 81 -13.45 11.67 -5.66
C GLN A 81 -13.41 10.16 -5.34
N LEU A 82 -12.23 9.63 -5.00
CA LEU A 82 -12.04 8.23 -4.63
C LEU A 82 -12.11 8.01 -3.12
N LEU A 83 -11.97 9.09 -2.34
CA LEU A 83 -11.92 9.05 -0.89
C LEU A 83 -13.25 8.69 -0.26
N GLN A 84 -14.38 9.20 -0.77
CA GLN A 84 -15.66 9.05 -0.08
C GLN A 84 -16.13 7.58 0.03
N PRO A 85 -16.26 6.80 -1.06
CA PRO A 85 -16.65 5.39 -0.95
C PRO A 85 -15.61 4.55 -0.20
N PHE A 86 -14.33 4.91 -0.31
CA PHE A 86 -13.25 4.27 0.45
C PHE A 86 -13.36 4.56 1.95
N ALA A 87 -13.64 5.80 2.33
CA ALA A 87 -13.81 6.24 3.70
C ALA A 87 -15.08 5.63 4.32
N ASP A 88 -16.18 5.57 3.56
CA ASP A 88 -17.42 4.91 3.98
C ASP A 88 -17.19 3.41 4.20
N GLY A 89 -16.44 2.76 3.29
CA GLY A 89 -16.03 1.38 3.47
C GLY A 89 -15.17 1.22 4.74
N LEU A 90 -14.14 2.03 4.91
CA LEU A 90 -13.27 1.97 6.09
C LEU A 90 -14.06 2.19 7.39
N ALA A 91 -15.04 3.11 7.38
CA ALA A 91 -15.93 3.37 8.50
C ALA A 91 -16.91 2.22 8.78
N SER A 92 -17.23 1.39 7.78
CA SER A 92 -18.05 0.19 7.96
C SER A 92 -17.25 -1.02 8.42
N LEU A 93 -15.91 -0.94 8.44
CA LEU A 93 -15.05 -2.05 8.82
C LEU A 93 -15.01 -2.17 10.35
N PRO A 94 -15.31 -3.35 10.94
CA PRO A 94 -15.18 -3.52 12.38
C PRO A 94 -13.75 -3.28 12.86
N ASP A 95 -13.60 -2.69 14.05
CA ASP A 95 -12.30 -2.29 14.61
C ASP A 95 -11.29 -3.46 14.65
N ASP A 96 -11.73 -4.66 15.03
CA ASP A 96 -10.89 -5.86 15.09
C ASP A 96 -10.36 -6.29 13.71
N GLN A 97 -11.15 -6.02 12.66
CA GLN A 97 -10.77 -6.30 11.28
C GLN A 97 -9.79 -5.25 10.77
N ALA A 98 -10.03 -3.98 11.07
CA ALA A 98 -9.15 -2.87 10.73
C ALA A 98 -7.78 -3.04 11.40
N GLU A 99 -7.74 -3.26 12.71
CA GLU A 99 -6.52 -3.52 13.47
C GLU A 99 -5.73 -4.71 12.91
N TYR A 100 -6.43 -5.81 12.60
CA TYR A 100 -5.79 -7.00 12.04
C TYR A 100 -5.15 -6.69 10.68
N VAL A 101 -5.90 -6.07 9.77
CA VAL A 101 -5.41 -5.77 8.41
C VAL A 101 -4.22 -4.83 8.47
N ILE A 102 -4.32 -3.74 9.23
CA ILE A 102 -3.22 -2.77 9.40
C ILE A 102 -2.01 -3.45 10.02
N GLY A 103 -2.19 -4.20 11.11
CA GLY A 103 -1.09 -4.87 11.79
C GLY A 103 -0.36 -5.88 10.91
N GLU A 104 -1.09 -6.69 10.14
CA GLU A 104 -0.49 -7.63 9.19
C GLU A 104 0.26 -6.91 8.06
N CYS A 105 -0.32 -5.83 7.53
CA CYS A 105 0.34 -5.05 6.47
C CYS A 105 1.62 -4.40 6.98
N LEU A 106 1.60 -3.74 8.13
CA LEU A 106 2.77 -3.07 8.68
C LEU A 106 3.84 -4.06 9.17
N SER A 107 3.47 -5.30 9.50
CA SER A 107 4.42 -6.36 9.92
C SER A 107 5.44 -6.74 8.84
N VAL A 108 5.15 -6.46 7.56
CA VAL A 108 6.05 -6.73 6.44
C VAL A 108 6.75 -5.47 5.93
N VAL A 109 6.57 -4.33 6.60
CA VAL A 109 7.19 -3.06 6.20
C VAL A 109 8.45 -2.82 7.02
N GLN A 110 9.48 -2.38 6.32
CA GLN A 110 10.75 -2.00 6.91
C GLN A 110 11.10 -0.56 6.54
N ARG A 111 11.77 0.16 7.44
CA ARG A 111 12.34 1.49 7.22
C ARG A 111 13.85 1.40 7.10
N PHE A 112 14.43 2.11 6.15
CA PHE A 112 15.88 2.24 6.02
C PHE A 112 16.41 3.27 7.01
N GLN A 113 17.38 2.89 7.84
CA GLN A 113 18.04 3.78 8.80
C GLN A 113 19.52 3.46 8.91
N GLY A 114 20.34 4.51 8.88
CA GLY A 114 21.79 4.39 8.84
C GLY A 114 22.20 3.60 7.60
N ASN A 115 22.48 2.30 7.78
CA ASN A 115 22.90 1.40 6.71
C ASN A 115 22.13 0.07 6.69
N SER A 116 20.99 -0.01 7.39
CA SER A 116 20.22 -1.25 7.59
C SER A 116 18.71 -1.02 7.52
N TRP A 117 17.97 -2.09 7.28
CA TRP A 117 16.50 -2.11 7.25
C TRP A 117 15.96 -2.63 8.58
N PHE A 118 15.00 -1.91 9.16
CA PHE A 118 14.39 -2.26 10.44
C PHE A 118 12.86 -2.34 10.31
N SER A 119 12.23 -3.27 11.02
CA SER A 119 10.77 -3.36 11.07
C SER A 119 10.17 -2.07 11.63
N ILE A 120 9.06 -1.62 11.05
CA ILE A 120 8.33 -0.45 11.57
C ILE A 120 7.21 -0.82 12.54
N TRP A 121 6.89 -2.11 12.65
CA TRP A 121 5.78 -2.60 13.45
C TRP A 121 6.26 -3.52 14.57
N ALA A 122 5.71 -3.31 15.77
CA ALA A 122 5.91 -4.18 16.93
C ALA A 122 4.67 -5.06 17.13
N PRO A 123 4.66 -6.34 16.69
CA PRO A 123 3.44 -7.16 16.67
C PRO A 123 2.83 -7.39 18.05
N ALA A 124 3.66 -7.51 19.10
CA ALA A 124 3.20 -7.73 20.46
C ALA A 124 2.51 -6.50 21.07
N ALA A 125 2.98 -5.30 20.73
CA ALA A 125 2.43 -4.04 21.23
C ALA A 125 1.35 -3.46 20.30
N LYS A 126 1.16 -4.04 19.10
CA LYS A 126 0.25 -3.57 18.05
C LYS A 126 0.41 -2.06 17.75
N GLN A 127 1.66 -1.60 17.71
CA GLN A 127 1.95 -0.18 17.50
C GLN A 127 3.18 0.02 16.60
N PRO A 128 3.31 1.19 15.96
CA PRO A 128 4.53 1.57 15.27
C PRO A 128 5.72 1.61 16.23
N THR A 129 6.88 1.21 15.73
CA THR A 129 8.15 1.28 16.48
C THR A 129 8.71 2.70 16.52
N TYR A 130 8.25 3.57 15.61
CA TYR A 130 8.72 4.93 15.46
C TYR A 130 7.58 5.91 15.69
N GLU A 131 7.82 6.96 16.46
CA GLU A 131 6.81 7.95 16.84
C GLU A 131 6.40 8.88 15.70
N ASP A 132 7.24 9.00 14.65
CA ASP A 132 6.95 9.80 13.46
C ASP A 132 5.96 9.11 12.49
N ILE A 133 5.60 7.85 12.74
CA ILE A 133 4.62 7.11 11.95
C ILE A 133 3.22 7.40 12.49
N ASP A 134 2.57 8.38 11.85
CA ASP A 134 1.19 8.75 12.12
C ASP A 134 0.17 7.84 11.40
N LEU A 135 -1.12 8.03 11.73
CA LEU A 135 -2.21 7.27 11.10
C LEU A 135 -2.20 7.39 9.57
N ALA A 136 -1.92 8.57 9.04
CA ALA A 136 -1.89 8.78 7.59
C ALA A 136 -0.81 7.90 6.93
N THR A 137 0.39 7.86 7.50
CA THR A 137 1.49 7.01 7.04
C THR A 137 1.15 5.52 7.18
N MET A 138 0.52 5.12 8.29
CA MET A 138 0.07 3.74 8.49
C MET A 138 -0.92 3.29 7.41
N ILE A 139 -1.91 4.11 7.10
CA ILE A 139 -2.93 3.80 6.07
C ILE A 139 -2.28 3.75 4.68
N GLU A 140 -1.42 4.71 4.34
CA GLU A 140 -0.73 4.77 3.04
C GLU A 140 0.13 3.52 2.79
N LEU A 141 0.94 3.13 3.78
CA LEU A 141 1.74 1.90 3.72
C LEU A 141 0.85 0.66 3.61
N SER A 142 -0.24 0.61 4.39
CA SER A 142 -1.17 -0.53 4.36
C SER A 142 -1.81 -0.70 2.99
N VAL A 143 -2.31 0.39 2.39
CA VAL A 143 -2.89 0.37 1.04
C VAL A 143 -1.86 -0.12 0.01
N LYS A 144 -0.60 0.32 0.11
CA LYS A 144 0.44 -0.14 -0.82
C LYS A 144 0.78 -1.62 -0.65
N VAL A 145 0.81 -2.13 0.58
CA VAL A 145 1.01 -3.55 0.87
C VAL A 145 -0.15 -4.38 0.33
N ILE A 146 -1.38 -3.92 0.51
CA ILE A 146 -2.60 -4.57 0.00
C ILE A 146 -2.58 -4.62 -1.53
N ALA A 147 -2.28 -3.49 -2.18
CA ALA A 147 -2.23 -3.41 -3.64
C ALA A 147 -1.18 -4.36 -4.24
N ASP A 148 0.00 -4.46 -3.64
CA ASP A 148 1.03 -5.41 -4.08
C ASP A 148 0.65 -6.87 -3.79
N SER A 149 0.16 -7.13 -2.58
CA SER A 149 -0.14 -8.49 -2.12
C SER A 149 -1.34 -9.11 -2.80
N LEU A 150 -2.36 -8.30 -3.14
CA LEU A 150 -3.62 -8.76 -3.73
C LEU A 150 -3.71 -8.47 -5.22
N GLY A 151 -2.84 -7.65 -5.80
CA GLY A 151 -2.83 -7.35 -7.23
C GLY A 151 -2.92 -8.61 -8.10
N PRO A 152 -2.08 -9.64 -7.90
CA PRO A 152 -2.17 -10.90 -8.66
C PRO A 152 -3.46 -11.69 -8.43
N PHE A 153 -3.97 -11.71 -7.19
CA PHE A 153 -5.20 -12.42 -6.83
C PHE A 153 -6.44 -11.76 -7.46
N ILE A 154 -6.53 -10.43 -7.37
CA ILE A 154 -7.63 -9.64 -7.91
C ILE A 154 -7.57 -9.61 -9.43
N ALA A 155 -6.39 -9.48 -10.03
CA ALA A 155 -6.23 -9.63 -11.47
C ALA A 155 -6.72 -11.01 -11.94
N GLY A 156 -6.39 -12.08 -11.22
CA GLY A 156 -6.91 -13.43 -11.49
C GLY A 156 -8.43 -13.55 -11.37
N TRP A 157 -9.04 -12.88 -10.39
CA TRP A 157 -10.50 -12.86 -10.22
C TRP A 157 -11.22 -12.04 -11.31
N LEU A 158 -10.70 -10.84 -11.63
CA LEU A 158 -11.27 -9.94 -12.65
C LEU A 158 -11.09 -10.48 -14.08
N THR A 159 -10.03 -11.24 -14.33
CA THR A 159 -9.81 -11.92 -15.63
C THR A 159 -10.51 -13.28 -15.73
N SER A 160 -11.12 -13.77 -14.64
CA SER A 160 -11.92 -14.99 -14.61
C SER A 160 -13.42 -14.75 -14.37
N PRO A 161 -14.16 -14.12 -15.32
CA PRO A 161 -15.61 -14.20 -15.37
C PRO A 161 -16.11 -15.37 -16.26
N ALA A 162 -15.26 -16.31 -16.68
CA ALA A 162 -15.62 -17.39 -17.60
C ALA A 162 -15.27 -18.79 -17.06
N SER A 163 -15.98 -19.23 -16.02
CA SER A 163 -16.23 -20.65 -15.77
C SER A 163 -17.57 -20.82 -15.08
N HIS A 164 -18.63 -20.24 -15.68
CA HIS A 164 -19.93 -20.86 -15.52
C HIS A 164 -19.87 -22.16 -16.34
N PRO A 165 -20.11 -23.34 -15.77
CA PRO A 165 -20.47 -24.47 -16.61
C PRO A 165 -21.77 -24.06 -17.30
N SER A 166 -21.73 -23.88 -18.63
CA SER A 166 -22.96 -23.94 -19.41
C SER A 166 -23.54 -25.33 -19.16
N THR A 167 -24.51 -25.42 -18.26
CA THR A 167 -25.35 -26.61 -18.13
C THR A 167 -25.97 -26.83 -19.49
N MET A 168 -25.44 -27.81 -20.24
CA MET A 168 -26.15 -28.40 -21.35
C MET A 168 -27.42 -29.04 -20.78
N ALA A 169 -28.58 -28.58 -21.24
CA ALA A 169 -29.83 -29.32 -21.30
C ALA A 169 -30.73 -28.68 -22.36
#